data_AF-A0A6P5H8D8-F1
#
_entry.id   AF-A0A6P5H8D8-F1
#
_cell.length_a   1.000
_cell.length_b   1.000
_cell.length_c   1.000
_cell.angle_alpha   90.00
_cell.angle_beta   90.00
_cell.angle_gamma   90.00
#
_symmetry.space_group_name_H-M   'P 1'
#
loop_
_entity.id
_entity.type
_entity.pdbx_description
1 polymer ?
#
loop_
_entity_poly.entity_id
_entity_poly.type
_entity_poly.pdbx_seq_one_letter_code
_entity_poly.pdbx_strand_id
1 'polypeptide(L)'
;MRFRPFLSPLHTRPCQNPRHRNPHRSSFLSLNPSSSSSMTTGARPLPCDPEEDPDEAICAALDGACSLSDAAGPPPGPTEIPLSGELRVARAWAHWRRIGAPRLVVAPMVDNSELPFRMLCRRYGAEAAYTPMLHSRIFSENEKYRRMEFTTCKEDHPLFVQFCANDPDILLEAAKVVEPYCDYVDINLGCPQRIARRGNYGAFLMDNLPLIKSLVQNLSINLHVPVSCKIRIFPSLEDTIAYAKMLEEAGCSLLAVHGRTRDQKDQKKIQADWDAIKAVKDALKIPVLANGNIRHMGDVYSCLDHTGADGVLSADSLLENPALFAGFRTMEWKEEEDGDGGLDQADLVVEYLKLCEQYPVPWRMVRSHVHKMLGDWFRMHPQVREELNAQSKLTFEWLHDMVKRLKELGGRIPLYQKGGAEERIMANGHAAYNS
;
A
#
# COMPACT_ATOMS: atom_id res chain seq x y z
N MET A 1 -65.83 -10.41 7.16
CA MET A 1 -65.71 -11.56 8.10
C MET A 1 -64.53 -11.31 9.04
N ARG A 2 -64.84 -11.26 10.34
CA ARG A 2 -64.02 -11.55 11.55
C ARG A 2 -62.52 -11.20 11.58
N PHE A 3 -62.24 -10.10 12.28
CA PHE A 3 -61.03 -9.82 13.07
C PHE A 3 -61.07 -10.54 14.46
N ARG A 4 -59.93 -10.44 15.18
CA ARG A 4 -59.70 -10.51 16.65
C ARG A 4 -59.12 -11.81 17.28
N PRO A 5 -58.41 -11.68 18.43
CA PRO A 5 -57.23 -12.51 18.76
C PRO A 5 -57.43 -13.40 20.01
N PHE A 6 -56.34 -14.02 20.49
CA PHE A 6 -56.27 -14.68 21.80
C PHE A 6 -55.45 -13.91 22.84
N LEU A 7 -55.86 -14.05 24.10
CA LEU A 7 -55.33 -13.39 25.31
C LEU A 7 -54.72 -14.42 26.27
N SER A 8 -53.89 -13.92 27.20
CA SER A 8 -53.24 -14.66 28.32
C SER A 8 -54.22 -15.12 29.42
N PRO A 9 -53.74 -15.87 30.44
CA PRO A 9 -53.28 -15.26 31.71
C PRO A 9 -51.99 -15.92 32.28
N LEU A 10 -51.05 -15.25 32.94
CA LEU A 10 -51.04 -14.45 34.19
C LEU A 10 -51.25 -15.23 35.50
N HIS A 11 -50.15 -15.39 36.27
CA HIS A 11 -50.05 -15.44 37.75
C HIS A 11 -48.68 -14.84 38.12
N THR A 12 -48.59 -13.57 38.56
CA THR A 12 -48.62 -13.05 39.95
C THR A 12 -47.33 -13.22 40.77
N ARG A 13 -46.69 -12.07 41.01
CA ARG A 13 -45.59 -11.70 41.96
C ARG A 13 -46.06 -11.82 43.45
N PRO A 14 -45.29 -11.52 44.56
CA PRO A 14 -44.20 -10.52 44.65
C PRO A 14 -43.10 -10.57 45.77
N CYS A 15 -42.19 -9.57 45.72
CA CYS A 15 -41.43 -8.93 46.85
C CYS A 15 -40.39 -9.77 47.65
N GLN A 16 -39.35 -9.22 48.31
CA GLN A 16 -38.70 -7.89 48.33
C GLN A 16 -37.25 -7.97 48.92
N ASN A 17 -36.40 -7.02 48.52
CA ASN A 17 -35.12 -6.49 49.07
C ASN A 17 -34.94 -6.46 50.63
N PRO A 18 -33.78 -5.98 51.20
CA PRO A 18 -32.35 -6.33 51.01
C PRO A 18 -31.58 -6.42 52.38
N ARG A 19 -30.25 -6.66 52.44
CA ARG A 19 -29.40 -6.29 53.61
C ARG A 19 -27.97 -5.84 53.24
N HIS A 20 -27.38 -5.00 54.10
CA HIS A 20 -26.20 -4.15 53.83
C HIS A 20 -25.41 -3.88 55.15
N ARG A 21 -24.10 -3.56 55.04
CA ARG A 21 -23.16 -2.98 56.05
C ARG A 21 -22.49 -3.95 57.09
N ASN A 22 -21.14 -4.06 57.16
CA ASN A 22 -20.05 -3.16 57.69
C ASN A 22 -19.90 -3.16 59.25
N PRO A 23 -18.79 -2.71 59.90
CA PRO A 23 -17.32 -2.85 59.65
C PRO A 23 -16.44 -2.99 60.97
N HIS A 24 -15.10 -2.78 60.88
CA HIS A 24 -14.08 -2.52 61.95
C HIS A 24 -13.51 -3.74 62.74
N ARG A 25 -12.29 -3.76 63.36
CA ARG A 25 -11.23 -2.77 63.77
C ARG A 25 -9.85 -3.52 63.92
N SER A 26 -8.71 -3.09 63.34
CA SER A 26 -7.59 -2.24 63.87
C SER A 26 -6.42 -2.87 64.71
N SER A 27 -5.17 -2.66 64.23
CA SER A 27 -3.88 -2.35 64.95
C SER A 27 -3.31 -3.29 66.03
N PHE A 28 -2.01 -3.69 66.03
CA PHE A 28 -0.83 -2.86 66.38
C PHE A 28 0.56 -3.58 66.18
N LEU A 29 1.66 -2.80 66.03
CA LEU A 29 3.09 -2.92 66.50
C LEU A 29 3.75 -4.31 66.79
N SER A 30 5.07 -4.57 66.68
CA SER A 30 6.30 -3.85 66.23
C SER A 30 7.54 -4.80 66.29
N LEU A 31 8.73 -4.29 65.95
CA LEU A 31 10.10 -4.73 66.31
C LEU A 31 10.91 -5.71 65.40
N ASN A 32 11.97 -5.13 64.81
CA ASN A 32 13.27 -5.72 64.40
C ASN A 32 14.14 -6.05 65.67
N PRO A 33 15.32 -6.74 65.64
CA PRO A 33 16.42 -6.54 64.65
C PRO A 33 17.41 -7.72 64.37
N SER A 34 18.51 -7.41 63.65
CA SER A 34 19.80 -8.15 63.46
C SER A 34 19.76 -9.48 62.67
N SER A 35 20.74 -9.91 61.86
CA SER A 35 22.08 -9.43 61.38
C SER A 35 22.58 -10.38 60.25
N SER A 36 23.61 -10.16 59.41
CA SER A 36 24.63 -9.10 59.18
C SER A 36 25.37 -9.28 57.82
N SER A 37 26.07 -8.23 57.35
CA SER A 37 27.30 -8.23 56.51
C SER A 37 27.38 -9.02 55.18
N SER A 38 27.48 -8.30 54.03
CA SER A 38 28.73 -8.19 53.24
C SER A 38 28.60 -7.26 52.01
N MET A 39 29.68 -6.53 51.74
CA MET A 39 30.09 -5.85 50.48
C MET A 39 29.86 -6.76 49.23
N THR A 40 29.73 -6.36 47.96
CA THR A 40 29.81 -5.09 47.17
C THR A 40 29.24 -5.40 45.75
N THR A 41 29.03 -4.51 44.78
CA THR A 41 29.29 -3.06 44.56
C THR A 41 27.97 -2.32 44.21
N GLY A 42 28.01 -1.21 43.46
CA GLY A 42 26.85 -0.59 42.81
C GLY A 42 26.99 -0.53 41.28
N ALA A 43 25.91 -0.84 40.56
CA ALA A 43 25.77 -0.62 39.12
C ALA A 43 24.38 -0.05 38.82
N ARG A 44 24.31 1.03 38.03
CA ARG A 44 23.05 1.55 37.50
C ARG A 44 22.55 0.62 36.38
N PRO A 45 21.23 0.49 36.14
CA PRO A 45 20.74 -0.07 34.90
C PRO A 45 21.21 0.80 33.73
N LEU A 46 21.82 0.19 32.72
CA LEU A 46 22.06 0.83 31.42
C LEU A 46 20.72 0.96 30.67
N PRO A 47 20.51 2.01 29.86
CA PRO A 47 19.34 2.11 29.01
C PRO A 47 19.39 1.04 27.90
N CYS A 48 18.22 0.61 27.42
CA CYS A 48 18.13 -0.24 26.24
C CYS A 48 18.67 0.51 25.01
N ASP A 49 19.52 -0.16 24.23
CA ASP A 49 19.90 0.31 22.91
C ASP A 49 18.65 0.34 22.00
N PRO A 50 18.47 1.39 21.18
CA PRO A 50 17.44 1.38 20.15
C PRO A 50 17.85 0.41 19.03
N GLU A 51 16.90 -0.40 18.54
CA GLU A 51 17.12 -1.31 17.42
C GLU A 51 17.63 -0.55 16.18
N GLU A 52 18.73 -1.02 15.59
CA GLU A 52 19.27 -0.47 14.35
C GLU A 52 18.31 -0.75 13.17
N ASP A 53 17.81 0.32 12.56
CA ASP A 53 16.87 0.29 11.45
C ASP A 53 17.64 0.00 10.13
N PRO A 54 17.34 -1.09 9.39
CA PRO A 54 18.11 -1.49 8.21
C PRO A 54 18.12 -0.45 7.06
N ASP A 55 17.27 0.58 7.11
CA ASP A 55 17.23 1.69 6.15
C ASP A 55 18.40 2.69 6.29
N GLU A 56 19.23 2.63 7.35
CA GLU A 56 20.27 3.64 7.60
C GLU A 56 21.45 3.61 6.59
N ALA A 57 21.69 2.46 5.95
CA ALA A 57 22.78 2.25 4.99
C ALA A 57 22.67 3.06 3.67
N ILE A 58 21.52 3.70 3.40
CA ILE A 58 21.23 4.35 2.11
C ILE A 58 21.85 5.76 2.00
N CYS A 59 22.25 6.39 3.11
CA CYS A 59 22.59 7.83 3.11
C CYS A 59 24.09 8.19 3.19
N ALA A 60 25.01 7.23 3.34
CA ALA A 60 26.42 7.50 3.65
C ALA A 60 27.33 7.90 2.47
N ALA A 61 26.77 8.30 1.32
CA ALA A 61 27.52 8.49 0.07
C ALA A 61 27.42 9.91 -0.56
N LEU A 62 27.07 10.93 0.25
CA LEU A 62 26.81 12.29 -0.22
C LEU A 62 27.62 13.33 0.57
N ASP A 63 28.89 13.51 0.21
CA ASP A 63 29.64 14.75 0.45
C ASP A 63 30.82 14.82 -0.56
N GLY A 64 30.74 15.76 -1.51
CA GLY A 64 31.72 15.90 -2.60
C GLY A 64 31.35 16.99 -3.58
N ALA A 65 32.11 18.09 -3.58
CA ALA A 65 31.79 19.39 -4.18
C ALA A 65 31.49 19.40 -5.71
N CYS A 66 30.74 20.43 -6.13
CA CYS A 66 30.32 20.71 -7.50
C CYS A 66 31.09 21.91 -8.11
N SER A 67 31.30 21.94 -9.43
CA SER A 67 31.65 23.19 -10.15
C SER A 67 31.23 23.20 -11.63
N LEU A 68 30.15 23.96 -11.91
CA LEU A 68 29.86 24.81 -13.09
C LEU A 68 30.20 24.35 -14.53
N SER A 69 29.22 24.45 -15.44
CA SER A 69 29.19 25.51 -16.49
C SER A 69 27.89 25.51 -17.32
N ASP A 70 27.56 26.66 -17.91
CA ASP A 70 26.29 26.95 -18.60
C ASP A 70 26.14 26.31 -20.00
N ALA A 71 24.89 26.01 -20.37
CA ALA A 71 24.46 25.85 -21.76
C ALA A 71 23.00 26.31 -21.95
N ALA A 72 22.70 26.94 -23.09
CA ALA A 72 21.44 27.63 -23.33
C ALA A 72 20.21 26.70 -23.40
N GLY A 73 19.09 27.13 -22.82
CA GLY A 73 17.84 26.37 -22.77
C GLY A 73 17.08 26.32 -24.11
N PRO A 74 16.21 25.30 -24.31
CA PRO A 74 15.40 25.14 -25.52
C PRO A 74 14.27 26.20 -25.60
N PRO A 75 13.75 26.48 -26.82
CA PRO A 75 12.70 27.48 -27.01
C PRO A 75 11.36 27.04 -26.38
N PRO A 76 10.50 28.00 -25.97
CA PRO A 76 9.22 27.70 -25.35
C PRO A 76 8.27 26.99 -26.30
N GLY A 77 7.60 25.95 -25.80
CA GLY A 77 6.54 25.24 -26.51
C GLY A 77 5.27 26.08 -26.73
N PRO A 78 4.33 25.61 -27.57
CA PRO A 78 3.11 26.34 -27.87
C PRO A 78 2.26 26.55 -26.61
N THR A 79 1.84 27.79 -26.38
CA THR A 79 1.06 28.18 -25.22
C THR A 79 -0.39 27.68 -25.35
N GLU A 80 -0.68 26.46 -24.89
CA GLU A 80 -2.06 25.98 -24.82
C GLU A 80 -2.88 26.85 -23.86
N ILE A 81 -4.04 27.31 -24.33
CA ILE A 81 -4.98 28.12 -23.55
C ILE A 81 -5.47 27.27 -22.37
N PRO A 82 -5.48 27.79 -21.12
CA PRO A 82 -5.92 27.02 -19.96
C PRO A 82 -7.32 26.45 -20.16
N LEU A 83 -7.40 25.11 -20.26
CA LEU A 83 -8.65 24.40 -20.46
C LEU A 83 -9.64 24.74 -19.33
N SER A 84 -10.90 24.99 -19.68
CA SER A 84 -11.96 25.23 -18.71
C SER A 84 -12.12 24.02 -17.78
N GLY A 85 -12.56 24.25 -16.54
CA GLY A 85 -12.67 23.19 -15.53
C GLY A 85 -13.53 22.01 -15.99
N GLU A 86 -14.64 22.29 -16.68
CA GLU A 86 -15.53 21.26 -17.25
C GLU A 86 -14.83 20.39 -18.30
N LEU A 87 -13.98 21.00 -19.15
CA LEU A 87 -13.24 20.28 -20.19
C LEU A 87 -12.12 19.40 -19.59
N ARG A 88 -11.52 19.82 -18.46
CA ARG A 88 -10.58 18.98 -17.70
C ARG A 88 -11.27 17.75 -17.09
N VAL A 89 -12.42 17.96 -16.44
CA VAL A 89 -13.25 16.87 -15.89
C VAL A 89 -13.67 15.88 -16.98
N ALA A 90 -14.12 16.39 -18.14
CA ALA A 90 -14.47 15.54 -19.28
C ALA A 90 -13.27 14.74 -19.81
N ARG A 91 -12.09 15.36 -19.92
CA ARG A 91 -10.83 14.68 -20.30
C ARG A 91 -10.42 13.61 -19.30
N ALA A 92 -10.47 13.89 -17.99
CA ALA A 92 -10.15 12.93 -16.93
C ALA A 92 -10.99 11.65 -17.05
N TRP A 93 -12.32 11.80 -17.18
CA TRP A 93 -13.23 10.68 -17.37
C TRP A 93 -13.09 9.96 -18.72
N ALA A 94 -12.81 10.69 -19.79
CA ALA A 94 -12.54 10.10 -21.10
C ALA A 94 -11.27 9.23 -21.07
N HIS A 95 -10.20 9.72 -20.44
CA HIS A 95 -8.97 8.96 -20.25
C HIS A 95 -9.20 7.73 -19.35
N TRP A 96 -9.86 7.89 -18.20
CA TRP A 96 -10.16 6.79 -17.29
C TRP A 96 -10.90 5.64 -17.99
N ARG A 97 -11.93 5.95 -18.79
CA ARG A 97 -12.64 4.96 -19.62
C ARG A 97 -11.77 4.39 -20.75
N ARG A 98 -10.91 5.20 -21.38
CA ARG A 98 -9.99 4.76 -22.44
C ARG A 98 -9.03 3.66 -21.95
N ILE A 99 -8.59 3.74 -20.69
CA ILE A 99 -7.71 2.73 -20.08
C ILE A 99 -8.48 1.55 -19.44
N GLY A 100 -9.78 1.41 -19.72
CA GLY A 100 -10.61 0.30 -19.23
C GLY A 100 -11.31 0.55 -17.89
N ALA A 101 -11.18 1.74 -17.30
CA ALA A 101 -11.72 2.09 -15.97
C ALA A 101 -11.40 1.06 -14.86
N PRO A 102 -10.10 0.76 -14.63
CA PRO A 102 -9.65 -0.33 -13.77
C PRO A 102 -10.08 -0.15 -12.30
N ARG A 103 -10.81 -1.12 -11.77
CA ARG A 103 -11.33 -1.14 -10.40
C ARG A 103 -10.38 -1.83 -9.42
N LEU A 104 -9.53 -2.74 -9.89
CA LEU A 104 -8.62 -3.55 -9.06
C LEU A 104 -7.16 -3.10 -9.27
N VAL A 105 -6.61 -2.32 -8.33
CA VAL A 105 -5.33 -1.62 -8.53
C VAL A 105 -4.26 -2.03 -7.50
N VAL A 106 -3.04 -2.32 -7.97
CA VAL A 106 -1.87 -2.54 -7.10
C VAL A 106 -1.33 -1.20 -6.62
N ALA A 107 -1.29 -0.98 -5.31
CA ALA A 107 -0.79 0.26 -4.71
C ALA A 107 0.73 0.45 -4.88
N PRO A 108 1.22 1.70 -4.88
CA PRO A 108 2.65 1.99 -4.90
C PRO A 108 3.28 1.62 -3.55
N MET A 109 4.33 0.80 -3.61
CA MET A 109 5.07 0.30 -2.45
C MET A 109 6.57 0.29 -2.76
N VAL A 110 7.35 1.06 -2.00
CA VAL A 110 8.82 1.10 -2.12
C VAL A 110 9.37 -0.32 -2.01
N ASP A 111 10.26 -0.72 -2.93
CA ASP A 111 10.87 -2.05 -3.04
C ASP A 111 9.91 -3.24 -3.15
N ASN A 112 8.63 -2.99 -3.42
CA ASN A 112 7.56 -4.00 -3.32
C ASN A 112 6.44 -3.85 -4.37
N SER A 113 6.68 -3.09 -5.45
CA SER A 113 5.74 -2.89 -6.57
C SER A 113 6.48 -2.74 -7.90
N GLU A 114 7.66 -3.35 -8.00
CA GLU A 114 8.50 -3.45 -9.18
C GLU A 114 7.89 -4.37 -10.27
N LEU A 115 8.42 -4.34 -11.49
CA LEU A 115 7.79 -4.96 -12.66
C LEU A 115 7.41 -6.45 -12.45
N PRO A 116 8.32 -7.36 -12.04
CA PRO A 116 7.97 -8.74 -11.70
C PRO A 116 6.73 -8.89 -10.80
N PHE A 117 6.63 -8.06 -9.74
CA PHE A 117 5.49 -8.12 -8.83
C PHE A 117 4.19 -7.60 -9.47
N ARG A 118 4.26 -6.51 -10.23
CA ARG A 118 3.09 -6.00 -10.98
C ARG A 118 2.59 -7.04 -11.98
N MET A 119 3.49 -7.68 -12.72
CA MET A 119 3.13 -8.75 -13.68
C MET A 119 2.52 -9.96 -12.99
N LEU A 120 2.99 -10.35 -11.80
CA LEU A 120 2.38 -11.40 -10.99
C LEU A 120 0.95 -11.01 -10.58
N CYS A 121 0.73 -9.81 -10.02
CA CYS A 121 -0.61 -9.36 -9.64
C CYS A 121 -1.55 -9.25 -10.86
N ARG A 122 -1.05 -8.85 -12.03
CA ARG A 122 -1.82 -8.82 -13.30
C ARG A 122 -2.30 -10.22 -13.72
N ARG A 123 -1.45 -11.26 -13.59
CA ARG A 123 -1.87 -12.66 -13.81
C ARG A 123 -3.04 -13.08 -12.93
N TYR A 124 -3.14 -12.51 -11.74
CA TYR A 124 -4.22 -12.77 -10.79
C TYR A 124 -5.23 -11.62 -10.67
N GLY A 125 -5.51 -10.92 -11.78
CA GLY A 125 -6.67 -10.04 -11.88
C GLY A 125 -6.47 -8.60 -11.42
N ALA A 126 -5.24 -8.14 -11.16
CA ALA A 126 -4.97 -6.71 -11.09
C ALA A 126 -5.17 -6.07 -12.48
N GLU A 127 -6.04 -5.07 -12.55
CA GLU A 127 -6.42 -4.39 -13.79
C GLU A 127 -5.47 -3.21 -14.07
N ALA A 128 -4.95 -2.55 -13.04
CA ALA A 128 -3.88 -1.56 -13.14
C ALA A 128 -2.88 -1.67 -11.97
N ALA A 129 -1.74 -1.01 -12.11
CA ALA A 129 -0.71 -1.04 -11.08
C ALA A 129 0.08 0.27 -11.01
N TYR A 130 0.62 0.57 -9.83
CA TYR A 130 1.57 1.64 -9.61
C TYR A 130 3.01 1.09 -9.53
N THR A 131 3.99 1.89 -9.96
CA THR A 131 5.42 1.64 -9.70
C THR A 131 5.75 1.77 -8.20
N PRO A 132 6.98 1.40 -7.76
CA PRO A 132 7.52 1.90 -6.52
C PRO A 132 7.53 3.44 -6.52
N MET A 133 7.52 4.05 -5.33
CA MET A 133 7.63 5.50 -5.19
C MET A 133 9.07 5.94 -5.54
N LEU A 134 9.23 6.62 -6.68
CA LEU A 134 10.51 7.10 -7.19
C LEU A 134 10.82 8.50 -6.63
N HIS A 135 12.05 8.77 -6.21
CA HIS A 135 12.43 10.11 -5.76
C HIS A 135 12.79 10.99 -6.97
N SER A 136 12.00 12.04 -7.28
CA SER A 136 12.14 12.81 -8.53
C SER A 136 13.56 13.32 -8.77
N ARG A 137 14.17 14.00 -7.78
CA ARG A 137 15.54 14.50 -7.84
C ARG A 137 16.56 13.41 -8.19
N ILE A 138 16.59 12.32 -7.42
CA ILE A 138 17.51 11.20 -7.65
C ILE A 138 17.22 10.53 -9.00
N PHE A 139 15.95 10.47 -9.41
CA PHE A 139 15.54 9.92 -10.69
C PHE A 139 16.02 10.74 -11.89
N SER A 140 15.99 12.07 -11.81
CA SER A 140 16.56 12.96 -12.83
C SER A 140 18.10 12.87 -12.85
N GLU A 141 18.72 13.10 -11.70
CA GLU A 141 20.18 13.26 -11.54
C GLU A 141 20.98 11.95 -11.68
N ASN A 142 20.40 10.79 -11.34
CA ASN A 142 21.12 9.52 -11.25
C ASN A 142 20.54 8.42 -12.17
N GLU A 143 21.17 8.24 -13.33
CA GLU A 143 20.78 7.22 -14.31
C GLU A 143 20.85 5.78 -13.76
N LYS A 144 21.79 5.49 -12.85
CA LYS A 144 21.90 4.15 -12.23
C LYS A 144 20.67 3.87 -11.36
N TYR A 145 20.25 4.83 -10.53
CA TYR A 145 19.01 4.74 -9.75
C TYR A 145 17.81 4.54 -10.67
N ARG A 146 17.66 5.41 -11.69
CA ARG A 146 16.59 5.31 -12.69
C ARG A 146 16.48 3.91 -13.32
N ARG A 147 17.58 3.31 -13.79
CA ARG A 147 17.58 1.96 -14.39
C ARG A 147 17.34 0.81 -13.40
N MET A 148 17.59 1.00 -12.11
CA MET A 148 17.37 -0.05 -11.08
C MET A 148 15.95 -0.03 -10.53
N GLU A 149 15.36 1.15 -10.37
CA GLU A 149 14.08 1.33 -9.68
C GLU A 149 12.87 1.47 -10.63
N PHE A 150 13.10 1.89 -11.89
CA PHE A 150 12.07 1.99 -12.91
C PHE A 150 12.32 1.03 -14.07
N THR A 151 11.49 0.00 -14.13
CA THR A 151 11.39 -0.96 -15.24
C THR A 151 9.91 -1.13 -15.61
N THR A 152 9.62 -1.38 -16.88
CA THR A 152 8.27 -1.66 -17.42
C THR A 152 8.37 -2.52 -18.68
N CYS A 153 7.25 -3.10 -19.13
CA CYS A 153 7.11 -3.82 -20.40
C CYS A 153 5.76 -3.47 -21.08
N LYS A 154 5.51 -3.95 -22.30
CA LYS A 154 4.31 -3.58 -23.08
C LYS A 154 3.00 -4.04 -22.42
N GLU A 155 3.09 -5.11 -21.65
CA GLU A 155 1.99 -5.79 -20.97
C GLU A 155 1.70 -5.18 -19.58
N ASP A 156 2.51 -4.22 -19.12
CA ASP A 156 2.39 -3.59 -17.80
C ASP A 156 1.46 -2.36 -17.78
N HIS A 157 0.66 -2.17 -18.83
CA HIS A 157 -0.36 -1.12 -18.91
C HIS A 157 -1.74 -1.63 -18.41
N PRO A 158 -2.59 -0.76 -17.81
CA PRO A 158 -2.35 0.65 -17.50
C PRO A 158 -1.40 0.85 -16.32
N LEU A 159 -0.43 1.75 -16.45
CA LEU A 159 0.64 1.98 -15.47
C LEU A 159 0.57 3.39 -14.86
N PHE A 160 0.73 3.48 -13.54
CA PHE A 160 0.84 4.71 -12.78
C PHE A 160 2.27 4.86 -12.27
N VAL A 161 3.02 5.84 -12.77
CA VAL A 161 4.41 6.07 -12.32
C VAL A 161 4.41 7.11 -11.21
N GLN A 162 4.68 6.68 -9.98
CA GLN A 162 4.61 7.55 -8.81
C GLN A 162 5.96 8.17 -8.44
N PHE A 163 5.98 9.48 -8.30
CA PHE A 163 7.09 10.22 -7.72
C PHE A 163 6.79 10.73 -6.31
N CYS A 164 7.83 10.80 -5.47
CA CYS A 164 7.90 11.80 -4.41
C CYS A 164 8.80 12.97 -4.84
N ALA A 165 8.39 14.18 -4.51
CA ALA A 165 9.05 15.43 -4.89
C ALA A 165 8.69 16.55 -3.92
N ASN A 166 9.43 17.66 -3.99
CA ASN A 166 9.15 18.91 -3.29
C ASN A 166 9.59 20.15 -4.09
N ASP A 167 9.85 19.96 -5.37
CA ASP A 167 10.33 20.96 -6.34
C ASP A 167 9.56 20.72 -7.65
N PRO A 168 8.79 21.71 -8.15
CA PRO A 168 7.94 21.53 -9.34
C PRO A 168 8.70 21.28 -10.64
N ASP A 169 9.89 21.85 -10.79
CA ASP A 169 10.63 21.80 -12.06
C ASP A 169 11.40 20.49 -12.16
N ILE A 170 12.02 20.06 -11.07
CA ILE A 170 12.68 18.74 -10.98
C ILE A 170 11.67 17.59 -11.09
N LEU A 171 10.46 17.77 -10.55
CA LEU A 171 9.37 16.81 -10.76
C LEU A 171 8.95 16.75 -12.24
N LEU A 172 8.89 17.90 -12.93
CA LEU A 172 8.56 17.93 -14.36
C LEU A 172 9.64 17.28 -15.23
N GLU A 173 10.92 17.51 -14.92
CA GLU A 173 12.04 16.82 -15.58
C GLU A 173 11.93 15.30 -15.43
N ALA A 174 11.71 14.80 -14.21
CA ALA A 174 11.54 13.37 -13.94
C ALA A 174 10.31 12.79 -14.65
N ALA A 175 9.19 13.54 -14.66
CA ALA A 175 7.94 13.12 -15.29
C ALA A 175 8.05 12.99 -16.81
N LYS A 176 8.72 13.94 -17.50
CA LYS A 176 8.93 13.88 -18.96
C LYS A 176 9.73 12.66 -19.42
N VAL A 177 10.57 12.09 -18.55
CA VAL A 177 11.33 10.86 -18.85
C VAL A 177 10.44 9.61 -18.83
N VAL A 178 9.39 9.59 -18.00
CA VAL A 178 8.50 8.42 -17.84
C VAL A 178 7.19 8.51 -18.60
N GLU A 179 6.79 9.72 -19.03
CA GLU A 179 5.56 9.99 -19.77
C GLU A 179 5.29 9.05 -20.96
N PRO A 180 6.27 8.68 -21.82
CA PRO A 180 6.03 7.74 -22.92
C PRO A 180 5.72 6.30 -22.50
N TYR A 181 5.84 5.98 -21.21
CA TYR A 181 5.83 4.63 -20.66
C TYR A 181 4.69 4.41 -19.64
N CYS A 182 3.77 5.36 -19.46
CA CYS A 182 2.71 5.29 -18.47
C CYS A 182 1.39 5.91 -18.92
N ASP A 183 0.33 5.61 -18.18
CA ASP A 183 -1.01 6.17 -18.40
C ASP A 183 -1.31 7.31 -17.42
N TYR A 184 -0.62 7.36 -16.28
CA TYR A 184 -0.62 8.47 -15.33
C TYR A 184 0.78 8.70 -14.76
N VAL A 185 1.13 9.98 -14.58
CA VAL A 185 2.18 10.40 -13.64
C VAL A 185 1.52 10.74 -12.32
N ASP A 186 1.91 10.06 -11.24
CA ASP A 186 1.31 10.22 -9.91
C ASP A 186 2.24 10.96 -8.94
N ILE A 187 1.66 11.81 -8.10
CA ILE A 187 2.38 12.48 -7.00
C ILE A 187 2.03 11.79 -5.67
N ASN A 188 3.04 11.25 -4.99
CA ASN A 188 2.90 10.77 -3.62
C ASN A 188 2.77 11.95 -2.65
N LEU A 189 1.58 12.07 -2.07
CA LEU A 189 1.22 13.06 -1.06
C LEU A 189 0.69 12.38 0.22
N GLY A 190 1.11 11.12 0.45
CA GLY A 190 0.52 10.24 1.46
C GLY A 190 1.51 9.36 2.22
N CYS A 191 2.79 9.31 1.84
CA CYS A 191 3.82 8.57 2.57
C CYS A 191 4.13 9.23 3.94
N PRO A 192 3.94 8.54 5.08
CA PRO A 192 4.15 9.10 6.42
C PRO A 192 5.52 8.71 7.03
N GLN A 193 6.42 8.11 6.24
CA GLN A 193 7.65 7.51 6.76
C GLN A 193 8.70 8.55 7.17
N ARG A 194 9.65 8.15 8.03
CA ARG A 194 10.72 9.03 8.54
C ARG A 194 11.58 9.60 7.40
N ILE A 195 11.82 8.80 6.34
CA ILE A 195 12.52 9.25 5.14
C ILE A 195 11.78 10.39 4.42
N ALA A 196 10.44 10.32 4.33
CA ALA A 196 9.61 11.37 3.74
C ALA A 196 9.59 12.65 4.59
N ARG A 197 9.66 12.51 5.92
CA ARG A 197 9.84 13.66 6.82
C ARG A 197 11.19 14.35 6.60
N ARG A 198 12.28 13.57 6.50
CA ARG A 198 13.64 14.10 6.29
C ARG A 198 13.80 14.75 4.92
N GLY A 199 13.22 14.15 3.87
CA GLY A 199 13.22 14.69 2.51
C GLY A 199 12.15 15.77 2.25
N ASN A 200 11.31 16.10 3.23
CA ASN A 200 10.17 17.01 3.09
C ASN A 200 9.30 16.71 1.86
N TYR A 201 8.76 15.49 1.77
CA TYR A 201 7.84 15.06 0.72
C TYR A 201 6.71 14.16 1.28
N GLY A 202 5.80 13.68 0.42
CA GLY A 202 4.72 12.78 0.85
C GLY A 202 3.72 13.49 1.77
N ALA A 203 3.31 12.82 2.85
CA ALA A 203 2.32 13.37 3.79
C ALA A 203 2.85 14.57 4.62
N PHE A 204 4.13 14.94 4.50
CA PHE A 204 4.68 16.13 5.15
C PHE A 204 4.47 17.40 4.33
N LEU A 205 4.18 17.28 3.03
CA LEU A 205 3.73 18.42 2.21
C LEU A 205 2.32 18.91 2.58
N MET A 206 1.55 18.12 3.33
CA MET A 206 0.22 18.52 3.84
C MET A 206 0.30 19.80 4.69
N ASP A 207 1.48 20.09 5.27
CA ASP A 207 1.75 21.30 6.04
C ASP A 207 2.07 22.52 5.12
N ASN A 208 2.15 22.34 3.78
CA ASN A 208 2.42 23.36 2.77
C ASN A 208 1.58 23.14 1.48
N LEU A 209 0.27 23.37 1.57
CA LEU A 209 -0.66 23.24 0.44
C LEU A 209 -0.31 24.08 -0.81
N PRO A 210 0.24 25.32 -0.71
CA PRO A 210 0.68 26.07 -1.89
C PRO A 210 1.75 25.35 -2.72
N LEU A 211 2.68 24.64 -2.09
CA LEU A 211 3.68 23.84 -2.79
C LEU A 211 3.03 22.62 -3.47
N ILE A 212 2.10 21.92 -2.81
CA ILE A 212 1.36 20.84 -3.46
C ILE A 212 0.63 21.34 -4.71
N LYS A 213 -0.02 22.51 -4.60
CA LYS A 213 -0.71 23.13 -5.73
C LYS A 213 0.22 23.39 -6.91
N SER A 214 1.43 23.92 -6.67
CA SER A 214 2.39 24.18 -7.75
C SER A 214 2.97 22.89 -8.36
N LEU A 215 3.21 21.83 -7.59
CA LEU A 215 3.61 20.51 -8.12
C LEU A 215 2.57 19.98 -9.12
N VAL A 216 1.29 19.95 -8.75
CA VAL A 216 0.20 19.43 -9.60
C VAL A 216 -0.05 20.34 -10.80
N GLN A 217 -0.05 21.66 -10.60
CA GLN A 217 -0.23 22.63 -11.69
C GLN A 217 0.89 22.53 -12.73
N ASN A 218 2.16 22.46 -12.31
CA ASN A 218 3.28 22.41 -13.25
C ASN A 218 3.22 21.16 -14.14
N LEU A 219 2.92 19.99 -13.55
CA LEU A 219 2.75 18.77 -14.34
C LEU A 219 1.53 18.83 -15.26
N SER A 220 0.35 19.25 -14.78
CA SER A 220 -0.89 19.22 -15.57
C SER A 220 -0.90 20.19 -16.76
N ILE A 221 -0.04 21.20 -16.76
CA ILE A 221 0.15 22.15 -17.85
C ILE A 221 1.18 21.64 -18.89
N ASN A 222 2.18 20.87 -18.44
CA ASN A 222 3.37 20.54 -19.25
C ASN A 222 3.49 19.07 -19.67
N LEU A 223 2.55 18.21 -19.28
CA LEU A 223 2.46 16.81 -19.69
C LEU A 223 1.23 16.58 -20.59
N HIS A 224 1.38 15.66 -21.54
CA HIS A 224 0.30 15.06 -22.31
C HIS A 224 -0.38 13.90 -21.57
N VAL A 225 0.39 13.15 -20.76
CA VAL A 225 -0.15 12.13 -19.85
C VAL A 225 -0.83 12.81 -18.64
N PRO A 226 -2.04 12.38 -18.22
CA PRO A 226 -2.72 13.01 -17.09
C PRO A 226 -1.99 12.80 -15.77
N VAL A 227 -2.19 13.76 -14.87
CA VAL A 227 -1.63 13.72 -13.51
C VAL A 227 -2.63 13.06 -12.56
N SER A 228 -2.17 12.13 -11.73
CA SER A 228 -2.92 11.65 -10.57
C SER A 228 -2.22 12.03 -9.26
N CYS A 229 -2.92 11.90 -8.14
CA CYS A 229 -2.36 12.13 -6.81
C CYS A 229 -2.78 11.01 -5.86
N LYS A 230 -1.88 10.62 -4.95
CA LYS A 230 -2.20 9.70 -3.85
C LYS A 230 -2.04 10.36 -2.49
N ILE A 231 -3.14 10.58 -1.78
CA ILE A 231 -3.19 11.32 -0.50
C ILE A 231 -3.48 10.44 0.72
N ARG A 232 -3.27 11.03 1.90
CA ARG A 232 -3.91 10.67 3.16
C ARG A 232 -4.92 11.74 3.57
N ILE A 233 -5.90 11.39 4.40
CA ILE A 233 -6.88 12.34 4.93
C ILE A 233 -6.30 13.24 6.03
N PHE A 234 -6.90 14.41 6.24
CA PHE A 234 -6.66 15.24 7.42
C PHE A 234 -7.48 14.74 8.63
N PRO A 235 -7.16 15.16 9.87
CA PRO A 235 -8.01 14.88 11.03
C PRO A 235 -9.41 15.51 10.94
N SER A 236 -9.55 16.61 10.19
CA SER A 236 -10.83 17.22 9.82
C SER A 236 -11.30 16.73 8.46
N LEU A 237 -12.59 16.43 8.37
CA LEU A 237 -13.22 16.06 7.10
C LEU A 237 -13.32 17.25 6.14
N GLU A 238 -13.59 18.44 6.66
CA GLU A 238 -13.68 19.67 5.84
C GLU A 238 -12.33 20.03 5.22
N ASP A 239 -11.23 19.90 5.98
CA ASP A 239 -9.86 20.08 5.47
C ASP A 239 -9.52 19.04 4.40
N THR A 240 -9.97 17.79 4.59
CA THR A 240 -9.81 16.71 3.60
C THR A 240 -10.53 17.02 2.29
N ILE A 241 -11.77 17.50 2.35
CA ILE A 241 -12.56 17.87 1.18
C ILE A 241 -11.98 19.12 0.49
N ALA A 242 -11.57 20.13 1.25
CA ALA A 242 -10.93 21.34 0.73
C ALA A 242 -9.61 21.01 0.01
N TYR A 243 -8.79 20.14 0.61
CA TYR A 243 -7.57 19.63 0.02
C TYR A 243 -7.81 18.86 -1.27
N ALA A 244 -8.78 17.94 -1.28
CA ALA A 244 -9.15 17.18 -2.47
C ALA A 244 -9.61 18.09 -3.64
N LYS A 245 -10.45 19.11 -3.35
CA LYS A 245 -10.90 20.09 -4.36
C LYS A 245 -9.75 20.95 -4.88
N MET A 246 -8.82 21.36 -4.02
CA MET A 246 -7.63 22.10 -4.42
C MET A 246 -6.78 21.29 -5.43
N LEU A 247 -6.65 19.98 -5.24
CA LEU A 247 -5.96 19.10 -6.19
C LEU A 247 -6.69 19.00 -7.54
N GLU A 248 -8.02 18.86 -7.54
CA GLU A 248 -8.84 18.86 -8.77
C GLU A 248 -8.70 20.19 -9.54
N GLU A 249 -8.82 21.33 -8.86
CA GLU A 249 -8.61 22.67 -9.44
C GLU A 249 -7.19 22.86 -9.99
N ALA A 250 -6.20 22.26 -9.32
CA ALA A 250 -4.80 22.27 -9.73
C ALA A 250 -4.53 21.45 -11.00
N GLY A 251 -5.46 20.61 -11.45
CA GLY A 251 -5.32 19.78 -12.66
C GLY A 251 -5.12 18.29 -12.40
N CYS A 252 -5.28 17.83 -11.16
CA CYS A 252 -5.36 16.40 -10.85
C CYS A 252 -6.55 15.78 -11.61
N SER A 253 -6.30 14.67 -12.31
CA SER A 253 -7.26 13.95 -13.15
C SER A 253 -7.73 12.63 -12.55
N LEU A 254 -7.13 12.18 -11.43
CA LEU A 254 -7.54 11.03 -10.64
C LEU A 254 -6.96 11.14 -9.22
N LEU A 255 -7.78 10.93 -8.19
CA LEU A 255 -7.34 11.01 -6.79
C LEU A 255 -7.45 9.66 -6.07
N ALA A 256 -6.33 9.10 -5.63
CA ALA A 256 -6.32 7.93 -4.75
C ALA A 256 -6.27 8.37 -3.27
N VAL A 257 -7.27 7.99 -2.47
CA VAL A 257 -7.43 8.43 -1.08
C VAL A 257 -7.18 7.26 -0.12
N HIS A 258 -6.13 7.37 0.70
CA HIS A 258 -5.95 6.47 1.85
C HIS A 258 -6.70 7.02 3.06
N GLY A 259 -7.70 6.27 3.55
CA GLY A 259 -8.60 6.68 4.63
C GLY A 259 -7.98 6.74 6.02
N ARG A 260 -6.70 7.06 6.16
CA ARG A 260 -6.05 7.28 7.46
C ARG A 260 -5.20 8.54 7.44
N THR A 261 -5.12 9.24 8.55
CA THR A 261 -4.26 10.43 8.67
C THR A 261 -2.78 10.08 8.59
N ARG A 262 -1.91 11.08 8.42
CA ARG A 262 -0.44 10.94 8.44
C ARG A 262 0.06 10.14 9.65
N ASP A 263 -0.52 10.40 10.82
CA ASP A 263 -0.02 9.88 12.09
C ASP A 263 -0.63 8.50 12.44
N GLN A 264 -1.72 8.12 11.78
CA GLN A 264 -2.33 6.79 11.82
C GLN A 264 -1.55 5.79 10.94
N LYS A 265 -0.35 5.41 11.41
CA LYS A 265 0.55 4.48 10.71
C LYS A 265 0.25 3.00 10.99
N ASP A 266 -0.27 2.68 12.17
CA ASP A 266 -0.59 1.31 12.56
C ASP A 266 -1.86 0.81 11.87
N GLN A 267 -1.67 0.05 10.80
CA GLN A 267 -2.76 -0.47 9.97
C GLN A 267 -3.53 -1.64 10.62
N LYS A 268 -2.96 -2.28 11.64
CA LYS A 268 -3.60 -3.39 12.36
C LYS A 268 -4.54 -2.88 13.45
N LYS A 269 -4.16 -1.79 14.12
CA LYS A 269 -5.00 -1.15 15.16
C LYS A 269 -6.04 -0.17 14.60
N ILE A 270 -5.77 0.47 13.48
CA ILE A 270 -6.59 1.58 12.97
C ILE A 270 -7.20 1.17 11.61
N GLN A 271 -8.53 1.12 11.56
CA GLN A 271 -9.30 0.92 10.31
C GLN A 271 -9.14 2.16 9.41
N ALA A 272 -9.28 1.99 8.09
CA ALA A 272 -9.41 3.13 7.19
C ALA A 272 -10.84 3.68 7.27
N ASP A 273 -10.94 5.00 7.40
CA ASP A 273 -12.18 5.76 7.38
C ASP A 273 -12.72 5.81 5.93
N TRP A 274 -13.67 4.91 5.64
CA TRP A 274 -14.36 4.87 4.35
C TRP A 274 -15.44 5.96 4.23
N ASP A 275 -15.92 6.56 5.34
CA ASP A 275 -16.85 7.71 5.28
C ASP A 275 -16.13 8.96 4.77
N ALA A 276 -14.89 9.17 5.20
CA ALA A 276 -14.04 10.24 4.67
C ALA A 276 -13.72 10.03 3.17
N ILE A 277 -13.47 8.79 2.73
CA ILE A 277 -13.28 8.48 1.30
C ILE A 277 -14.58 8.75 0.52
N LYS A 278 -15.74 8.31 1.05
CA LYS A 278 -17.05 8.58 0.45
C LYS A 278 -17.29 10.07 0.27
N ALA A 279 -17.07 10.86 1.31
CA ALA A 279 -17.28 12.30 1.28
C ALA A 279 -16.35 13.01 0.27
N VAL A 280 -15.12 12.52 0.06
CA VAL A 280 -14.25 13.00 -1.03
C VAL A 280 -14.81 12.59 -2.40
N LYS A 281 -15.27 11.34 -2.57
CA LYS A 281 -15.87 10.86 -3.83
C LYS A 281 -17.13 11.64 -4.21
N ASP A 282 -18.00 11.95 -3.24
CA ASP A 282 -19.22 12.75 -3.44
C ASP A 282 -18.91 14.23 -3.74
N ALA A 283 -17.74 14.74 -3.30
CA ALA A 283 -17.36 16.14 -3.44
C ALA A 283 -16.54 16.48 -4.69
N LEU A 284 -15.95 15.48 -5.34
CA LEU A 284 -15.14 15.61 -6.57
C LEU A 284 -15.92 15.26 -7.84
N LYS A 285 -15.43 15.78 -8.97
CA LYS A 285 -15.96 15.49 -10.30
C LYS A 285 -15.04 14.58 -11.11
N ILE A 286 -13.78 14.38 -10.71
CA ILE A 286 -12.84 13.40 -11.28
C ILE A 286 -12.99 11.98 -10.68
N PRO A 287 -12.41 10.94 -11.29
CA PRO A 287 -12.30 9.61 -10.68
C PRO A 287 -11.57 9.62 -9.34
N VAL A 288 -12.05 8.81 -8.39
CA VAL A 288 -11.50 8.63 -7.04
C VAL A 288 -11.32 7.15 -6.75
N LEU A 289 -10.14 6.77 -6.28
CA LEU A 289 -9.82 5.39 -5.87
C LEU A 289 -9.70 5.29 -4.35
N ALA A 290 -10.36 4.31 -3.74
CA ALA A 290 -10.31 4.07 -2.31
C ALA A 290 -9.08 3.23 -1.91
N ASN A 291 -8.47 3.52 -0.76
CA ASN A 291 -7.31 2.76 -0.29
C ASN A 291 -7.29 2.58 1.24
N GLY A 292 -6.94 1.37 1.66
CA GLY A 292 -6.85 0.95 3.06
C GLY A 292 -7.90 -0.10 3.40
N ASN A 293 -7.45 -1.16 4.08
CA ASN A 293 -8.28 -2.29 4.54
C ASN A 293 -8.93 -3.09 3.39
N ILE A 294 -8.18 -3.32 2.30
CA ILE A 294 -8.58 -4.18 1.18
C ILE A 294 -7.73 -5.46 1.22
N ARG A 295 -8.21 -6.50 1.91
CA ARG A 295 -7.47 -7.74 2.20
C ARG A 295 -7.96 -8.96 1.42
N HIS A 296 -9.19 -8.92 0.93
CA HIS A 296 -9.83 -9.95 0.11
C HIS A 296 -10.92 -9.33 -0.76
N MET A 297 -11.45 -10.05 -1.75
CA MET A 297 -12.52 -9.54 -2.62
C MET A 297 -13.79 -9.11 -1.87
N GLY A 298 -14.08 -9.71 -0.69
CA GLY A 298 -15.16 -9.23 0.19
C GLY A 298 -14.99 -7.77 0.65
N ASP A 299 -13.76 -7.35 0.95
CA ASP A 299 -13.46 -5.94 1.28
C ASP A 299 -13.57 -5.05 0.04
N VAL A 300 -13.15 -5.55 -1.13
CA VAL A 300 -13.27 -4.83 -2.42
C VAL A 300 -14.73 -4.47 -2.68
N TYR A 301 -15.64 -5.44 -2.62
CA TYR A 301 -17.06 -5.19 -2.83
C TYR A 301 -17.63 -4.24 -1.78
N SER A 302 -17.39 -4.50 -0.49
CA SER A 302 -17.88 -3.68 0.62
C SER A 302 -17.40 -2.23 0.54
N CYS A 303 -16.13 -2.01 0.18
CA CYS A 303 -15.57 -0.67 0.04
C CYS A 303 -16.17 0.08 -1.14
N LEU A 304 -16.36 -0.58 -2.29
CA LEU A 304 -16.94 0.04 -3.48
C LEU A 304 -18.42 0.39 -3.29
N ASP A 305 -19.21 -0.49 -2.67
CA ASP A 305 -20.62 -0.23 -2.33
C ASP A 305 -20.76 0.92 -1.31
N HIS A 306 -19.92 0.94 -0.29
CA HIS A 306 -19.95 1.98 0.75
C HIS A 306 -19.50 3.34 0.22
N THR A 307 -18.36 3.40 -0.47
CA THR A 307 -17.72 4.67 -0.87
C THR A 307 -18.26 5.24 -2.18
N GLY A 308 -18.78 4.40 -3.08
CA GLY A 308 -19.04 4.76 -4.47
C GLY A 308 -17.77 5.07 -5.28
N ALA A 309 -16.57 4.71 -4.77
CA ALA A 309 -15.31 4.92 -5.46
C ALA A 309 -15.25 4.15 -6.81
N ASP A 310 -14.45 4.65 -7.74
CA ASP A 310 -14.37 4.09 -9.09
C ASP A 310 -13.47 2.85 -9.15
N GLY A 311 -12.67 2.63 -8.11
CA GLY A 311 -11.81 1.47 -7.92
C GLY A 311 -11.17 1.47 -6.53
N VAL A 312 -10.43 0.41 -6.21
CA VAL A 312 -9.70 0.24 -4.96
C VAL A 312 -8.23 -0.04 -5.21
N LEU A 313 -7.39 0.42 -4.29
CA LEU A 313 -5.98 0.03 -4.19
C LEU A 313 -5.81 -0.95 -3.03
N SER A 314 -5.21 -2.11 -3.28
CA SER A 314 -4.63 -2.97 -2.24
C SER A 314 -3.11 -2.82 -2.21
N ALA A 315 -2.52 -2.97 -1.02
CA ALA A 315 -1.10 -2.74 -0.74
C ALA A 315 -0.50 -3.97 -0.04
N ASP A 316 -0.16 -3.87 1.25
CA ASP A 316 0.52 -4.91 2.03
C ASP A 316 -0.09 -6.32 1.90
N SER A 317 -1.43 -6.43 1.78
CA SER A 317 -2.12 -7.71 1.60
C SER A 317 -1.78 -8.42 0.28
N LEU A 318 -1.41 -7.69 -0.78
CA LEU A 318 -0.90 -8.30 -2.02
C LEU A 318 0.49 -8.89 -1.84
N LEU A 319 1.28 -8.43 -0.87
CA LEU A 319 2.65 -8.93 -0.66
C LEU A 319 2.66 -10.32 -0.02
N GLU A 320 1.63 -10.63 0.78
CA GLU A 320 1.39 -11.97 1.33
C GLU A 320 0.54 -12.83 0.36
N ASN A 321 -0.36 -12.21 -0.39
CA ASN A 321 -1.26 -12.87 -1.34
C ASN A 321 -1.40 -12.08 -2.66
N PRO A 322 -0.45 -12.24 -3.60
CA PRO A 322 -0.56 -11.67 -4.95
C PRO A 322 -1.84 -12.08 -5.70
N ALA A 323 -2.48 -13.18 -5.29
CA ALA A 323 -3.66 -13.75 -5.91
C ALA A 323 -5.01 -13.19 -5.38
N LEU A 324 -4.96 -12.19 -4.49
CA LEU A 324 -6.13 -11.55 -3.84
C LEU A 324 -7.24 -11.18 -4.84
N PHE A 325 -6.89 -10.52 -5.95
CA PHE A 325 -7.86 -10.03 -6.93
C PHE A 325 -8.52 -11.13 -7.79
N ALA A 326 -7.93 -12.33 -7.85
CA ALA A 326 -8.58 -13.53 -8.38
C ALA A 326 -9.52 -14.21 -7.36
N GLY A 327 -9.69 -13.63 -6.17
CA GLY A 327 -10.59 -14.12 -5.11
C GLY A 327 -9.94 -15.08 -4.13
N PHE A 328 -8.64 -15.33 -4.23
CA PHE A 328 -7.91 -16.15 -3.27
C PHE A 328 -7.73 -15.43 -1.93
N ARG A 329 -7.73 -16.20 -0.84
CA ARG A 329 -7.62 -15.75 0.56
C ARG A 329 -6.51 -16.51 1.27
N THR A 330 -5.79 -15.85 2.17
CA THR A 330 -4.92 -16.56 3.14
C THR A 330 -5.77 -17.19 4.25
N MET A 331 -5.17 -18.03 5.08
CA MET A 331 -5.87 -18.69 6.21
C MET A 331 -6.54 -17.68 7.18
N GLU A 332 -5.95 -16.50 7.37
CA GLU A 332 -6.49 -15.43 8.24
C GLU A 332 -7.86 -14.90 7.75
N TRP A 333 -8.08 -14.88 6.43
CA TRP A 333 -9.25 -14.28 5.78
C TRP A 333 -10.19 -15.31 5.15
N LYS A 334 -10.03 -16.58 5.53
CA LYS A 334 -10.83 -17.71 5.07
C LYS A 334 -12.24 -17.67 5.68
N GLU A 335 -13.27 -17.81 4.86
CA GLU A 335 -14.66 -18.01 5.28
C GLU A 335 -15.00 -19.52 5.39
N GLU A 336 -16.06 -19.87 6.14
CA GLU A 336 -16.45 -21.27 6.36
C GLU A 336 -16.83 -22.01 5.05
N GLU A 337 -17.29 -21.27 4.04
CA GLU A 337 -17.65 -21.77 2.71
C GLU A 337 -16.44 -21.92 1.76
N ASP A 338 -15.23 -21.49 2.16
CA ASP A 338 -14.05 -21.55 1.30
C ASP A 338 -13.38 -22.94 1.32
N GLY A 339 -13.14 -23.47 0.12
CA GLY A 339 -12.34 -24.68 -0.11
C GLY A 339 -10.85 -24.35 -0.27
N ASP A 340 -10.03 -25.40 -0.42
CA ASP A 340 -8.69 -25.25 -1.01
C ASP A 340 -8.86 -24.75 -2.45
N GLY A 341 -8.31 -23.58 -2.76
CA GLY A 341 -8.48 -22.93 -4.08
C GLY A 341 -7.58 -23.51 -5.17
N GLY A 342 -6.77 -24.53 -4.88
CA GLY A 342 -5.88 -25.16 -5.85
C GLY A 342 -4.53 -24.45 -6.05
N LEU A 343 -4.25 -23.37 -5.32
CA LEU A 343 -3.00 -22.58 -5.40
C LEU A 343 -2.22 -22.61 -4.07
N ASP A 344 -0.89 -22.78 -4.08
CA ASP A 344 -0.03 -22.65 -2.89
C ASP A 344 0.75 -21.31 -2.88
N GLN A 345 1.03 -20.76 -1.70
CA GLN A 345 1.94 -19.62 -1.53
C GLN A 345 3.31 -19.81 -2.19
N ALA A 346 3.86 -21.01 -2.13
CA ALA A 346 5.13 -21.39 -2.75
C ALA A 346 5.06 -21.45 -4.29
N ASP A 347 3.88 -21.70 -4.87
CA ASP A 347 3.70 -21.61 -6.33
C ASP A 347 3.81 -20.16 -6.80
N LEU A 348 3.21 -19.22 -6.06
CA LEU A 348 3.34 -17.79 -6.33
C LEU A 348 4.79 -17.30 -6.27
N VAL A 349 5.60 -17.82 -5.35
CA VAL A 349 7.04 -17.53 -5.33
C VAL A 349 7.76 -18.09 -6.56
N VAL A 350 7.46 -19.33 -6.98
CA VAL A 350 8.07 -19.89 -8.20
C VAL A 350 7.70 -19.08 -9.45
N GLU A 351 6.47 -18.57 -9.54
CA GLU A 351 6.06 -17.65 -10.61
C GLU A 351 6.76 -16.30 -10.53
N TYR A 352 6.86 -15.72 -9.34
CA TYR A 352 7.58 -14.46 -9.10
C TYR A 352 9.06 -14.58 -9.48
N LEU A 353 9.74 -15.66 -9.10
CA LEU A 353 11.16 -15.87 -9.41
C LEU A 353 11.38 -15.97 -10.93
N LYS A 354 10.51 -16.65 -11.68
CA LYS A 354 10.55 -16.69 -13.15
C LYS A 354 10.37 -15.30 -13.77
N LEU A 355 9.51 -14.47 -13.20
CA LEU A 355 9.34 -13.07 -13.65
C LEU A 355 10.57 -12.22 -13.31
N CYS A 356 11.26 -12.47 -12.20
CA CYS A 356 12.53 -11.84 -11.85
C CYS A 356 13.71 -12.31 -12.72
N GLU A 357 13.70 -13.55 -13.20
CA GLU A 357 14.67 -14.03 -14.20
C GLU A 357 14.48 -13.33 -15.56
N GLN A 358 13.22 -13.14 -15.98
CA GLN A 358 12.86 -12.42 -17.20
C GLN A 358 13.11 -10.91 -17.09
N TYR A 359 12.83 -10.33 -15.93
CA TYR A 359 12.95 -8.90 -15.64
C TYR A 359 13.79 -8.68 -14.37
N PRO A 360 15.13 -8.69 -14.46
CA PRO A 360 16.01 -8.58 -13.30
C PRO A 360 15.79 -7.30 -12.48
N VAL A 361 15.67 -7.47 -11.17
CA VAL A 361 15.49 -6.40 -10.18
C VAL A 361 16.48 -6.55 -9.02
N PRO A 362 16.74 -5.50 -8.22
CA PRO A 362 17.63 -5.59 -7.06
C PRO A 362 17.23 -6.71 -6.09
N TRP A 363 18.20 -7.55 -5.69
CA TRP A 363 18.00 -8.70 -4.79
C TRP A 363 17.30 -8.38 -3.46
N ARG A 364 17.32 -7.12 -3.01
CA ARG A 364 16.57 -6.66 -1.83
C ARG A 364 15.05 -6.78 -2.01
N MET A 365 14.54 -6.49 -3.21
CA MET A 365 13.12 -6.65 -3.57
C MET A 365 12.78 -8.14 -3.60
N VAL A 366 13.58 -8.94 -4.29
CA VAL A 366 13.38 -10.41 -4.38
C VAL A 366 13.33 -11.05 -2.98
N ARG A 367 14.28 -10.74 -2.09
CA ARG A 367 14.30 -11.25 -0.72
C ARG A 367 13.06 -10.79 0.08
N SER A 368 12.66 -9.53 -0.08
CA SER A 368 11.46 -8.97 0.58
C SER A 368 10.19 -9.74 0.19
N HIS A 369 9.97 -9.97 -1.09
CA HIS A 369 8.81 -10.71 -1.60
C HIS A 369 8.81 -12.19 -1.20
N VAL A 370 9.97 -12.86 -1.25
CA VAL A 370 10.13 -14.23 -0.76
C VAL A 370 9.76 -14.34 0.73
N HIS A 371 10.16 -13.38 1.58
CA HIS A 371 9.75 -13.38 2.99
C HIS A 371 8.25 -13.18 3.23
N LYS A 372 7.58 -12.39 2.39
CA LYS A 372 6.16 -12.04 2.59
C LYS A 372 5.24 -13.14 2.08
N MET A 373 5.47 -13.64 0.86
CA MET A 373 4.70 -14.76 0.32
C MET A 373 4.91 -16.07 1.09
N LEU A 374 6.13 -16.35 1.59
CA LEU A 374 6.39 -17.55 2.42
C LEU A 374 6.22 -17.28 3.92
N GLY A 375 5.46 -16.26 4.32
CA GLY A 375 5.32 -15.87 5.72
C GLY A 375 4.78 -16.98 6.63
N ASP A 376 3.82 -17.79 6.15
CA ASP A 376 3.29 -18.96 6.86
C ASP A 376 4.29 -20.13 6.84
N TRP A 377 4.84 -20.44 5.66
CA TRP A 377 5.90 -21.44 5.46
C TRP A 377 7.09 -21.25 6.40
N PHE A 378 7.58 -20.02 6.55
CA PHE A 378 8.68 -19.66 7.46
C PHE A 378 8.30 -19.62 8.94
N ARG A 379 7.01 -19.60 9.29
CA ARG A 379 6.55 -19.81 10.68
C ARG A 379 6.49 -21.30 11.04
N MET A 380 6.26 -22.19 10.07
CA MET A 380 6.38 -23.65 10.27
C MET A 380 7.83 -24.14 10.25
N HIS A 381 8.67 -23.56 9.41
CA HIS A 381 10.07 -23.97 9.20
C HIS A 381 11.04 -22.79 9.40
N PRO A 382 11.19 -22.28 10.64
CA PRO A 382 12.03 -21.13 10.93
C PRO A 382 13.50 -21.33 10.53
N GLN A 383 14.02 -22.55 10.54
CA GLN A 383 15.37 -22.86 10.11
C GLN A 383 15.62 -22.50 8.62
N VAL A 384 14.63 -22.62 7.75
CA VAL A 384 14.78 -22.25 6.32
C VAL A 384 14.76 -20.73 6.15
N ARG A 385 14.03 -20.01 7.01
CA ARG A 385 14.09 -18.54 7.08
C ARG A 385 15.47 -18.08 7.54
N GLU A 386 16.07 -18.76 8.51
CA GLU A 386 17.43 -18.49 9.00
C GLU A 386 18.48 -18.75 7.90
N GLU A 387 18.35 -19.84 7.14
CA GLU A 387 19.19 -20.11 5.96
C GLU A 387 19.12 -18.97 4.93
N LEU A 388 17.91 -18.46 4.61
CA LEU A 388 17.69 -17.35 3.69
C LEU A 388 18.29 -16.03 4.21
N ASN A 389 18.14 -15.76 5.51
CA ASN A 389 18.74 -14.59 6.16
C ASN A 389 20.27 -14.63 6.13
N ALA A 390 20.86 -15.82 6.27
CA ALA A 390 22.31 -16.02 6.26
C ALA A 390 22.94 -15.89 4.84
N GLN A 391 22.14 -15.92 3.77
CA GLN A 391 22.67 -15.78 2.40
C GLN A 391 23.14 -14.35 2.12
N SER A 392 24.46 -14.13 2.13
CA SER A 392 25.09 -12.87 1.71
C SER A 392 24.95 -12.59 0.20
N LYS A 393 24.82 -13.65 -0.62
CA LYS A 393 24.54 -13.59 -2.06
C LYS A 393 23.43 -14.58 -2.39
N LEU A 394 22.40 -14.12 -3.10
CA LEU A 394 21.32 -14.96 -3.60
C LEU A 394 21.55 -15.31 -5.07
N THR A 395 21.05 -16.47 -5.49
CA THR A 395 20.89 -16.86 -6.89
C THR A 395 19.49 -17.45 -7.08
N PHE A 396 18.99 -17.51 -8.32
CA PHE A 396 17.67 -18.07 -8.60
C PHE A 396 17.64 -19.59 -8.35
N GLU A 397 18.72 -20.30 -8.66
CA GLU A 397 18.84 -21.75 -8.42
C GLU A 397 18.71 -22.06 -6.92
N TRP A 398 19.36 -21.27 -6.06
CA TRP A 398 19.26 -21.43 -4.61
C TRP A 398 17.84 -21.15 -4.10
N LEU A 399 17.16 -20.13 -4.63
CA LEU A 399 15.80 -19.79 -4.24
C LEU A 399 14.78 -20.84 -4.70
N HIS A 400 14.91 -21.38 -5.92
CA HIS A 400 14.06 -22.49 -6.39
C HIS A 400 14.31 -23.77 -5.60
N ASP A 401 15.56 -24.10 -5.27
CA ASP A 401 15.87 -25.24 -4.40
C ASP A 401 15.30 -25.06 -2.99
N MET A 402 15.45 -23.88 -2.38
CA MET A 402 14.84 -23.57 -1.07
C MET A 402 13.32 -23.78 -1.09
N VAL A 403 12.62 -23.34 -2.14
CA VAL A 403 11.18 -23.54 -2.27
C VAL A 403 10.82 -25.03 -2.48
N LYS A 404 11.64 -25.78 -3.24
CA LYS A 404 11.49 -27.24 -3.39
C LYS A 404 11.65 -27.96 -2.04
N ARG A 405 12.70 -27.62 -1.27
CA ARG A 405 12.96 -28.18 0.06
C ARG A 405 11.84 -27.87 1.06
N LEU A 406 11.25 -26.67 1.02
CA LEU A 406 10.07 -26.34 1.85
C LEU A 406 8.90 -27.28 1.57
N LYS A 407 8.55 -27.50 0.30
CA LYS A 407 7.47 -28.43 -0.09
C LYS A 407 7.74 -29.87 0.37
N GLU A 408 8.99 -30.32 0.29
CA GLU A 408 9.43 -31.64 0.78
C GLU A 408 9.36 -31.77 2.32
N LEU A 409 9.47 -30.66 3.07
CA LEU A 409 9.47 -30.65 4.54
C LEU A 409 8.08 -30.49 5.18
N GLY A 410 7.12 -29.83 4.51
CA GLY A 410 5.89 -29.34 5.15
C GLY A 410 4.58 -29.51 4.38
N GLY A 411 4.57 -30.12 3.20
CA GLY A 411 3.35 -30.38 2.45
C GLY A 411 2.85 -29.16 1.66
N ARG A 412 1.80 -28.49 2.16
CA ARG A 412 1.08 -27.43 1.43
C ARG A 412 0.57 -26.31 2.36
N ILE A 413 0.76 -25.05 1.98
CA ILE A 413 -0.01 -23.90 2.48
C ILE A 413 -0.91 -23.40 1.34
N PRO A 414 -2.15 -23.93 1.23
CA PRO A 414 -3.08 -23.51 0.20
C PRO A 414 -3.60 -22.10 0.47
N LEU A 415 -3.84 -21.37 -0.61
CA LEU A 415 -4.75 -20.25 -0.62
C LEU A 415 -6.17 -20.75 -0.85
N TYR A 416 -7.11 -20.17 -0.12
CA TYR A 416 -8.50 -20.59 -0.09
C TYR A 416 -9.35 -19.78 -1.07
N GLN A 417 -10.39 -20.39 -1.60
CA GLN A 417 -11.33 -19.71 -2.51
C GLN A 417 -12.74 -20.28 -2.29
N LYS A 418 -13.76 -19.44 -2.48
CA LYS A 418 -15.16 -19.84 -2.37
C LYS A 418 -15.47 -20.95 -3.36
N GLY A 419 -15.99 -22.08 -2.87
CA GLY A 419 -16.31 -23.24 -3.72
C GLY A 419 -17.24 -22.87 -4.88
N GLY A 420 -16.87 -23.27 -6.10
CA GLY A 420 -17.61 -22.94 -7.34
C GLY A 420 -16.96 -21.88 -8.24
N ALA A 421 -15.75 -21.39 -7.91
CA ALA A 421 -15.05 -20.39 -8.74
C ALA A 421 -14.42 -20.92 -10.05
N GLU A 422 -14.53 -22.21 -10.36
CA GLU A 422 -13.98 -22.84 -11.58
C GLU A 422 -14.48 -22.17 -12.88
N GLU A 423 -15.67 -21.60 -12.89
CA GLU A 423 -16.26 -20.97 -14.09
C GLU A 423 -15.62 -19.63 -14.49
N ARG A 424 -14.95 -18.89 -13.59
CA ARG A 424 -14.43 -17.54 -13.91
C ARG A 424 -12.98 -17.49 -14.38
N ILE A 425 -12.12 -18.39 -13.90
CA ILE A 425 -10.69 -18.37 -14.26
C ILE A 425 -10.48 -18.93 -15.68
N MET A 426 -11.30 -19.91 -16.10
CA MET A 426 -11.26 -20.50 -17.45
C MET A 426 -11.55 -19.48 -18.56
N ALA A 427 -12.41 -18.47 -18.31
CA ALA A 427 -12.86 -17.53 -19.32
C ALA A 427 -11.76 -16.56 -19.81
N ASN A 428 -10.84 -16.16 -18.93
CA ASN A 428 -9.79 -15.18 -19.24
C ASN A 428 -8.39 -15.82 -19.40
N GLY A 429 -8.15 -17.00 -18.83
CA GLY A 429 -6.82 -17.64 -18.82
C GLY A 429 -6.38 -18.29 -20.14
N HIS A 430 -7.29 -18.61 -21.06
CA HIS A 430 -6.99 -19.36 -22.29
C HIS A 430 -6.85 -18.52 -23.57
N ALA A 431 -7.13 -17.22 -23.53
CA ALA A 431 -7.09 -16.36 -24.72
C ALA A 431 -5.69 -15.81 -25.07
N ALA A 432 -4.65 -16.06 -24.25
CA ALA A 432 -3.33 -15.42 -24.36
C ALA A 432 -2.17 -16.37 -24.73
N TYR A 433 -2.45 -17.64 -25.04
CA TYR A 433 -1.44 -18.62 -25.47
C TYR A 433 -1.96 -19.49 -26.63
N ASN A 434 -2.18 -18.87 -27.81
CA ASN A 434 -2.15 -19.50 -29.13
C ASN A 434 -2.41 -18.49 -30.28
N SER A 435 -1.46 -17.58 -30.51
CA SER A 435 -1.31 -16.79 -31.76
C SER A 435 0.05 -16.12 -31.82
#